data_AF-A0A8R7U8H2-F1
#
_entry.id   AF-A0A8R7U8H2-F1
#
_cell.length_a   1.000
_cell.length_b   1.000
_cell.length_c   1.000
_cell.angle_alpha   90.00
_cell.angle_beta   90.00
_cell.angle_gamma   90.00
#
_symmetry.space_group_name_H-M   'P 1'
#
loop_
_entity.id
_entity.type
_entity.pdbx_description
1 polymer ?
#
loop_
_entity_poly.entity_id
_entity_poly.type
_entity_poly.pdbx_seq_one_letter_code
_entity_poly.pdbx_strand_id
1 'polypeptide(L)'
;MLEEVADLNLSSFYEEVCTPRQLVIMKDPSSIPTAVAMAGLTLPLVAKPLVVDGTSKSHELSLAYDEASLPMLDPPLVLQEFVNHGGILFKVYIIGEAIQVVRRFSLPDVNTYDLLNNVGIYRLPRVSCAAASADHADLDPRIAELPPRPLLEKLGRELRGRLGLRLFNIDMIRELGANDRYYIIDINYFPGV
;
A
#
# COMPACT_ATOMS: atom_id res chain seq x y z
N MET A 1 -4.79 11.57 2.86
CA MET A 1 -3.34 11.55 2.57
C MET A 1 -3.05 10.80 1.27
N LEU A 2 -3.59 9.59 1.06
CA LEU A 2 -3.58 8.95 -0.28
C LEU A 2 -4.56 9.58 -1.29
N GLU A 3 -5.50 10.44 -0.86
CA GLU A 3 -6.36 11.21 -1.78
C GLU A 3 -5.54 12.10 -2.72
N GLU A 4 -4.46 12.74 -2.24
CA GLU A 4 -3.56 13.52 -3.10
C GLU A 4 -2.81 12.63 -4.11
N VAL A 5 -2.67 11.32 -3.81
CA VAL A 5 -2.08 10.31 -4.70
C VAL A 5 -3.11 9.74 -5.67
N ALA A 6 -4.37 9.62 -5.26
CA ALA A 6 -5.49 9.24 -6.12
C ALA A 6 -5.86 10.36 -7.12
N ASP A 7 -5.72 11.63 -6.70
CA ASP A 7 -5.83 12.82 -7.55
C ASP A 7 -4.54 13.10 -8.35
N LEU A 8 -3.50 12.28 -8.18
CA LEU A 8 -2.49 12.14 -9.22
C LEU A 8 -3.18 11.50 -10.42
N ASN A 9 -3.79 12.34 -11.24
CA ASN A 9 -4.01 12.05 -12.64
C ASN A 9 -2.60 11.91 -13.25
N LEU A 10 -1.98 10.75 -13.02
CA LEU A 10 -0.70 10.28 -13.55
C LEU A 10 -0.88 9.95 -15.04
N SER A 11 -1.60 10.80 -15.76
CA SER A 11 -1.89 10.71 -17.17
C SER A 11 -0.63 10.79 -18.05
N SER A 12 0.55 10.91 -17.45
CA SER A 12 1.82 10.73 -18.15
C SER A 12 2.46 9.36 -17.91
N PHE A 13 1.89 8.53 -17.03
CA PHE A 13 2.35 7.19 -16.63
C PHE A 13 1.31 6.09 -16.93
N TYR A 14 0.37 6.38 -17.85
CA TYR A 14 -0.98 5.78 -18.00
C TYR A 14 -1.16 4.27 -17.79
N GLU A 15 -0.12 3.45 -17.78
CA GLU A 15 -0.23 2.00 -17.60
C GLU A 15 0.72 1.40 -16.54
N GLU A 16 1.68 2.16 -16.02
CA GLU A 16 2.77 1.64 -15.18
C GLU A 16 2.63 1.93 -13.68
N VAL A 17 2.02 3.04 -13.24
CA VAL A 17 1.91 3.38 -11.80
C VAL A 17 0.50 3.78 -11.42
N CYS A 18 -0.08 3.10 -10.43
CA CYS A 18 -1.43 3.32 -9.94
C CYS A 18 -1.48 3.39 -8.40
N THR A 19 -2.68 3.61 -7.86
CA THR A 19 -3.00 3.32 -6.45
C THR A 19 -4.07 2.23 -6.42
N PRO A 20 -4.02 1.26 -5.48
CA PRO A 20 -5.09 0.30 -5.37
C PRO A 20 -6.38 1.02 -4.96
N ARG A 21 -7.53 0.52 -5.41
CA ARG A 21 -8.80 1.17 -5.07
C ARG A 21 -8.99 1.13 -3.56
N GLN A 22 -9.55 2.21 -3.04
CA GLN A 22 -9.64 2.41 -1.61
C GLN A 22 -10.81 3.28 -1.22
N LEU A 23 -11.21 3.17 0.04
CA LEU A 23 -12.33 3.88 0.64
C LEU A 23 -11.96 4.29 2.07
N VAL A 24 -12.28 5.53 2.43
CA VAL A 24 -12.14 6.04 3.79
C VAL A 24 -13.45 5.80 4.54
N ILE A 25 -13.36 5.16 5.71
CA ILE A 25 -14.48 4.99 6.64
C ILE A 25 -14.17 5.77 7.92
N MET A 26 -15.04 6.70 8.30
CA MET A 26 -14.75 7.62 9.41
C MET A 26 -15.39 7.24 10.74
N LYS A 27 -16.56 6.60 10.74
CA LYS A 27 -17.35 6.43 11.97
C LYS A 27 -18.03 5.08 12.10
N ASP A 28 -19.05 4.81 11.29
CA ASP A 28 -19.98 3.70 11.54
C ASP A 28 -19.47 2.35 10.98
N PRO A 29 -19.05 1.39 11.82
CA PRO A 29 -18.60 0.08 11.35
C PRO A 29 -19.70 -0.69 10.62
N SER A 30 -20.96 -0.51 11.02
CA SER A 30 -22.09 -1.23 10.42
C SER A 30 -22.36 -0.81 8.96
N SER A 31 -21.90 0.38 8.57
CA SER A 31 -22.00 0.91 7.21
C SER A 31 -20.94 0.34 6.25
N ILE A 32 -19.88 -0.30 6.78
CA ILE A 32 -18.73 -0.73 5.99
C ILE A 32 -19.12 -1.67 4.84
N PRO A 33 -19.89 -2.75 5.03
CA PRO A 33 -20.22 -3.66 3.92
C PRO A 33 -20.92 -2.95 2.76
N THR A 34 -21.91 -2.10 3.08
CA THR A 34 -22.65 -1.34 2.06
C THR A 34 -21.73 -0.34 1.36
N ALA A 35 -20.86 0.35 2.09
CA ALA A 35 -19.93 1.31 1.53
C ALA A 35 -18.90 0.63 0.61
N VAL A 36 -18.38 -0.55 1.00
CA VAL A 36 -17.49 -1.39 0.18
C VAL A 36 -18.19 -1.85 -1.10
N ALA A 37 -19.42 -2.34 -1.00
CA ALA A 37 -20.20 -2.79 -2.17
C ALA A 37 -20.52 -1.64 -3.13
N MET A 38 -20.90 -0.46 -2.61
CA MET A 38 -21.16 0.73 -3.43
C MET A 38 -19.89 1.27 -4.09
N ALA A 39 -18.75 1.23 -3.39
CA ALA A 39 -17.45 1.58 -3.94
C ALA A 39 -16.93 0.50 -4.91
N GLY A 40 -17.52 -0.69 -4.91
CA GLY A 40 -17.19 -1.83 -5.75
C GLY A 40 -15.82 -2.44 -5.46
N LEU A 41 -15.31 -2.35 -4.23
CA LEU A 41 -13.99 -2.89 -3.88
C LEU A 41 -14.04 -4.42 -3.82
N THR A 42 -12.92 -5.06 -4.17
CA THR A 42 -12.77 -6.52 -4.12
C THR A 42 -12.01 -6.98 -2.87
N LEU A 43 -12.44 -8.11 -2.30
CA LEU A 43 -11.74 -8.77 -1.21
C LEU A 43 -10.50 -9.54 -1.73
N PRO A 44 -9.43 -9.64 -0.93
CA PRO A 44 -9.35 -9.20 0.46
C PRO A 44 -8.97 -7.71 0.57
N LEU A 45 -9.38 -7.07 1.66
CA LEU A 45 -9.14 -5.65 1.91
C LEU A 45 -8.14 -5.44 3.04
N VAL A 46 -7.11 -4.64 2.80
CA VAL A 46 -6.21 -4.13 3.83
C VAL A 46 -6.89 -2.98 4.55
N ALA A 47 -7.15 -3.12 5.85
CA ALA A 47 -7.62 -2.07 6.71
C ALA A 47 -6.46 -1.37 7.43
N LYS A 48 -6.32 -0.06 7.18
CA LYS A 48 -5.28 0.81 7.74
C LYS A 48 -5.93 1.82 8.70
N PRO A 49 -5.71 1.74 10.02
CA PRO A 49 -6.22 2.74 10.95
C PRO A 49 -5.73 4.16 10.63
N LEU A 50 -6.60 5.16 10.72
CA LEU A 50 -6.27 6.57 10.47
C LEU A 50 -5.85 7.34 11.72
N VAL A 51 -6.28 6.90 12.91
CA VAL A 51 -5.87 7.53 14.17
C VAL A 51 -4.52 6.97 14.60
N VAL A 52 -3.57 7.87 14.84
CA VAL A 52 -2.29 7.59 15.50
C VAL A 52 -2.40 8.15 16.91
N ASP A 53 -3.00 7.42 17.85
CA ASP A 53 -3.17 7.87 19.24
C ASP A 53 -1.91 7.62 20.12
N GLY A 54 -0.82 7.17 19.49
CA GLY A 54 0.45 6.87 20.17
C GLY A 54 0.42 5.57 20.97
N THR A 55 -0.69 4.83 20.97
CA THR A 55 -0.77 3.51 21.60
C THR A 55 -0.29 2.41 20.64
N SER A 56 0.09 1.26 21.17
CA SER A 56 0.53 0.12 20.33
C SER A 56 -0.56 -0.45 19.42
N LYS A 57 -1.84 -0.09 19.63
CA LYS A 57 -2.99 -0.53 18.83
C LYS A 57 -3.23 0.30 17.57
N SER A 58 -2.75 1.54 17.51
CA SER A 58 -3.06 2.51 16.44
C SER A 58 -2.30 2.32 15.13
N HIS A 59 -1.49 1.25 15.01
CA HIS A 59 -0.66 0.98 13.82
C HIS A 59 -0.78 -0.47 13.33
N GLU A 60 -1.72 -1.25 13.87
CA GLU A 60 -1.90 -2.64 13.46
C GLU A 60 -2.71 -2.68 12.17
N LEU A 61 -2.11 -3.23 11.12
CA LEU A 61 -2.82 -3.50 9.87
C LEU A 61 -3.65 -4.77 10.03
N SER A 62 -4.77 -4.84 9.31
CA SER A 62 -5.52 -6.08 9.23
C SER A 62 -5.97 -6.37 7.81
N LEU A 63 -6.15 -7.65 7.51
CA LEU A 63 -6.62 -8.14 6.22
C LEU A 63 -8.01 -8.77 6.42
N ALA A 64 -9.02 -8.22 5.78
CA ALA A 64 -10.38 -8.73 5.80
C ALA A 64 -10.61 -9.61 4.57
N TYR A 65 -11.04 -10.85 4.80
CA TYR A 65 -11.23 -11.85 3.74
C TYR A 65 -12.69 -12.00 3.29
N ASP A 66 -13.65 -11.59 4.12
CA ASP A 66 -15.08 -11.73 3.83
C ASP A 66 -15.89 -10.51 4.27
N GLU A 67 -17.03 -10.31 3.61
CA GLU A 67 -17.91 -9.17 3.85
C GLU A 67 -18.58 -9.19 5.23
N ALA A 68 -18.85 -10.38 5.77
CA ALA A 68 -19.54 -10.53 7.06
C ALA A 68 -18.68 -10.08 8.24
N SER A 69 -17.36 -10.12 8.07
CA SER A 69 -16.39 -9.65 9.07
C SER A 69 -16.13 -8.14 9.02
N LEU A 70 -16.46 -7.45 7.93
CA LEU A 70 -16.20 -6.01 7.76
C LEU A 70 -16.74 -5.12 8.89
N PRO A 71 -17.94 -5.38 9.48
CA PRO A 71 -18.43 -4.59 10.62
C PRO A 71 -17.62 -4.73 11.91
N MET A 72 -16.71 -5.68 11.99
CA MET A 72 -15.81 -5.87 13.15
C MET A 72 -14.57 -4.98 13.10
N LEU A 73 -14.35 -4.25 12.00
CA LEU A 73 -13.29 -3.26 11.89
C LEU A 73 -13.63 -2.00 12.71
N ASP A 74 -12.59 -1.26 13.12
CA ASP A 74 -12.71 -0.11 14.02
C ASP A 74 -12.30 1.19 13.30
N PRO A 75 -13.26 1.98 12.77
CA PRO A 75 -12.99 3.28 12.17
C PRO A 75 -12.48 4.32 13.19
N PRO A 76 -11.76 5.37 12.75
CA PRO A 76 -11.53 5.74 11.36
C PRO A 76 -10.40 4.93 10.72
N LEU A 77 -10.62 4.50 9.47
CA LEU A 77 -9.68 3.65 8.73
C LEU A 77 -9.78 3.87 7.21
N VAL A 78 -8.75 3.42 6.49
CA VAL A 78 -8.76 3.24 5.04
C VAL A 78 -8.88 1.75 4.75
N LEU A 79 -9.85 1.38 3.91
CA LEU A 79 -9.91 0.08 3.25
C LEU A 79 -9.27 0.20 1.88
N GLN A 80 -8.32 -0.68 1.57
CA GLN A 80 -7.62 -0.70 0.30
C GLN A 80 -7.60 -2.13 -0.25
N GLU A 81 -7.84 -2.30 -1.55
CA GLU A 81 -7.72 -3.61 -2.22
C GLU A 81 -6.31 -4.17 -2.05
N PHE A 82 -6.23 -5.45 -1.68
CA PHE A 82 -4.97 -6.18 -1.63
C PHE A 82 -4.52 -6.58 -3.04
N VAL A 83 -3.27 -6.28 -3.39
CA VAL A 83 -2.67 -6.65 -4.66
C VAL A 83 -1.57 -7.66 -4.38
N ASN A 84 -1.60 -8.83 -5.01
CA ASN A 84 -0.50 -9.79 -4.93
C ASN A 84 0.76 -9.20 -5.56
N HIS A 85 1.88 -9.26 -4.86
CA HIS A 85 3.12 -8.56 -5.20
C HIS A 85 4.38 -9.37 -4.84
N GLY A 86 4.24 -10.69 -4.67
CA GLY A 86 5.36 -11.59 -4.39
C GLY A 86 6.00 -11.37 -3.02
N GLY A 87 5.31 -10.69 -2.10
CA GLY A 87 5.81 -10.39 -0.77
C GLY A 87 6.97 -9.39 -0.73
N ILE A 88 7.17 -8.56 -1.77
CA ILE A 88 8.24 -7.56 -1.82
C ILE A 88 7.69 -6.14 -1.92
N LEU A 89 8.17 -5.27 -1.02
CA LEU A 89 7.94 -3.84 -1.03
C LEU A 89 9.21 -3.11 -1.46
N PHE A 90 9.05 -2.16 -2.39
CA PHE A 90 10.09 -1.19 -2.76
C PHE A 90 9.87 0.10 -2.00
N LYS A 91 10.75 0.40 -1.05
CA LYS A 91 10.75 1.69 -0.35
C LYS A 91 11.63 2.67 -1.13
N VAL A 92 10.99 3.61 -1.80
CA VAL A 92 11.63 4.60 -2.68
C VAL A 92 11.82 5.90 -1.91
N TYR A 93 13.05 6.22 -1.57
CA TYR A 93 13.41 7.48 -0.93
C TYR A 93 13.70 8.54 -1.98
N ILE A 94 13.04 9.70 -1.86
CA ILE A 94 13.24 10.87 -2.71
C ILE A 94 13.91 11.94 -1.86
N ILE A 95 15.15 12.29 -2.22
CA ILE A 95 16.02 13.22 -1.51
C ILE A 95 16.44 14.32 -2.48
N GLY A 96 15.62 15.37 -2.59
CA GLY A 96 15.77 16.33 -3.67
C GLY A 96 15.65 15.64 -5.02
N GLU A 97 16.72 15.65 -5.82
CA GLU A 97 16.77 14.94 -7.11
C GLU A 97 17.34 13.52 -7.01
N ALA A 98 17.92 13.16 -5.87
CA ALA A 98 18.46 11.82 -5.66
C ALA A 98 17.35 10.84 -5.29
N ILE A 99 17.48 9.61 -5.80
CA ILE A 99 16.56 8.51 -5.53
C ILE A 99 17.35 7.31 -5.04
N GLN A 100 16.90 6.74 -3.93
CA GLN A 100 17.42 5.49 -3.36
C GLN A 100 16.25 4.52 -3.21
N VAL A 101 16.41 3.28 -3.68
CA VAL A 101 15.40 2.23 -3.53
C VAL A 101 15.99 1.13 -2.65
N VAL A 102 15.20 0.65 -1.69
CA VAL A 102 15.53 -0.53 -0.88
C VAL A 102 14.39 -1.53 -0.93
N ARG A 103 14.72 -2.82 -0.92
CA ARG A 103 13.72 -3.90 -0.87
C ARG A 103 13.42 -4.30 0.57
N ARG A 104 12.15 -4.53 0.85
CA ARG A 104 11.64 -5.00 2.15
C ARG A 104 10.73 -6.19 1.93
N PHE A 105 10.77 -7.15 2.86
CA PHE A 105 9.69 -8.14 2.90
C PHE A 105 8.36 -7.44 3.23
N SER A 106 7.31 -7.93 2.61
CA SER A 106 5.94 -7.45 2.70
C SER A 106 5.00 -8.61 3.01
N LEU A 107 3.70 -8.37 2.94
CA LEU A 107 2.68 -9.39 3.12
C LEU A 107 2.78 -10.45 2.03
N PRO A 108 2.71 -11.75 2.37
CA PRO A 108 2.70 -12.81 1.38
C PRO A 108 1.46 -12.71 0.50
N ASP A 109 1.56 -13.25 -0.71
CA ASP A 109 0.43 -13.30 -1.64
C ASP A 109 -0.73 -14.13 -1.07
N VAL A 110 -1.94 -13.72 -1.43
CA VAL A 110 -3.18 -14.42 -1.12
C VAL A 110 -3.56 -15.26 -2.33
N ASN A 111 -3.63 -16.58 -2.17
CA ASN A 111 -4.06 -17.48 -3.23
C ASN A 111 -5.55 -17.85 -3.11
N THR A 112 -6.08 -18.58 -4.09
CA THR A 112 -7.49 -19.03 -4.07
C THR A 112 -7.84 -19.92 -2.89
N TYR A 113 -6.90 -20.72 -2.39
CA TYR A 113 -7.11 -21.51 -1.19
C TYR A 113 -7.25 -20.61 0.05
N ASP A 114 -6.43 -19.56 0.17
CA ASP A 114 -6.54 -18.58 1.24
C ASP A 114 -7.89 -17.85 1.20
N LEU A 115 -8.36 -17.45 0.02
CA LEU A 115 -9.67 -16.81 -0.14
C LEU A 115 -10.84 -17.73 0.25
N LEU A 116 -10.71 -19.04 0.01
CA LEU A 116 -11.77 -20.01 0.30
C LEU A 116 -11.76 -20.49 1.75
N ASN A 117 -10.60 -20.48 2.42
CA ASN A 117 -10.45 -21.07 3.75
C ASN A 117 -10.24 -20.04 4.86
N ASN A 118 -9.86 -18.81 4.54
CA ASN A 118 -9.75 -17.75 5.55
C ASN A 118 -11.08 -17.02 5.67
N VAL A 119 -11.63 -17.03 6.88
CA VAL A 119 -12.80 -16.25 7.26
C VAL A 119 -12.39 -15.32 8.39
N GLY A 120 -12.89 -14.09 8.34
CA GLY A 120 -12.71 -13.07 9.35
C GLY A 120 -11.66 -12.02 9.00
N ILE A 121 -11.28 -11.30 10.05
CA ILE A 121 -10.22 -10.30 10.04
C ILE A 121 -8.95 -10.92 10.60
N TYR A 122 -7.90 -10.93 9.78
CA TYR A 122 -6.57 -11.33 10.21
C TYR A 122 -5.79 -10.10 10.58
N ARG A 123 -5.52 -9.94 11.88
CA ARG A 123 -4.60 -8.91 12.34
C ARG A 123 -3.20 -9.31 11.99
N LEU A 124 -2.53 -8.44 11.27
CA LEU A 124 -1.14 -8.62 10.92
C LEU A 124 -0.35 -8.15 12.13
N PRO A 125 0.61 -8.93 12.65
CA PRO A 125 1.62 -8.38 13.53
C PRO A 125 2.22 -7.14 12.85
N ARG A 126 2.97 -6.29 13.56
CA ARG A 126 3.75 -5.20 12.92
C ARG A 126 4.82 -5.78 11.98
N VAL A 127 4.48 -6.51 10.91
CA VAL A 127 5.40 -7.18 9.99
C VAL A 127 5.93 -6.19 8.95
N SER A 128 5.36 -4.99 8.88
CA SER A 128 6.04 -3.80 8.36
C SER A 128 6.95 -3.12 9.41
N CYS A 129 7.35 -3.82 10.49
CA CYS A 129 8.58 -3.46 11.20
C CYS A 129 9.76 -3.67 10.24
N ALA A 130 10.11 -2.62 9.49
CA ALA A 130 11.40 -1.91 9.48
C ALA A 130 12.75 -2.68 9.56
N ALA A 131 12.81 -4.00 9.73
CA ALA A 131 14.02 -4.74 10.10
C ALA A 131 14.42 -5.86 9.12
N ALA A 132 13.51 -6.44 8.35
CA ALA A 132 13.89 -7.47 7.39
C ALA A 132 14.19 -6.84 6.02
N SER A 133 15.42 -6.34 5.85
CA SER A 133 15.93 -5.99 4.52
C SER A 133 15.85 -7.23 3.63
N ALA A 134 15.35 -7.04 2.41
CA ALA A 134 15.32 -8.10 1.40
C ALA A 134 16.42 -7.90 0.34
N ASP A 135 17.32 -6.91 0.52
CA ASP A 135 18.33 -6.58 -0.48
C ASP A 135 19.41 -7.66 -0.67
N HIS A 136 19.60 -8.50 0.35
CA HIS A 136 20.55 -9.63 0.34
C HIS A 136 19.85 -11.00 0.31
N ALA A 137 18.52 -11.02 0.18
CA ALA A 137 17.79 -12.27 0.05
C ALA A 137 17.94 -12.82 -1.37
N ASP A 138 18.01 -14.14 -1.49
CA ASP A 138 17.94 -14.82 -2.77
C ASP A 138 16.46 -14.83 -3.23
N LEU A 139 16.10 -13.87 -4.07
CA LEU A 139 14.74 -13.63 -4.53
C LEU A 139 14.64 -13.87 -6.02
N ASP A 140 13.47 -14.32 -6.47
CA ASP A 140 13.17 -14.43 -7.89
C ASP A 140 13.34 -13.06 -8.57
N PRO A 141 14.21 -12.94 -9.59
CA PRO A 141 14.42 -11.68 -10.31
C PRO A 141 13.12 -11.11 -10.89
N ARG A 142 12.16 -11.96 -11.24
CA ARG A 142 10.85 -11.54 -11.78
C ARG A 142 10.00 -10.74 -10.77
N ILE A 143 10.31 -10.88 -9.48
CA ILE A 143 9.60 -10.23 -8.38
C ILE A 143 10.45 -9.11 -7.78
N ALA A 144 11.76 -9.32 -7.68
CA ALA A 144 12.67 -8.45 -6.93
C ALA A 144 13.47 -7.45 -7.78
N GLU A 145 13.24 -7.41 -9.09
CA GLU A 145 13.79 -6.37 -9.96
C GLU A 145 13.28 -4.99 -9.52
N LEU A 146 14.21 -4.03 -9.43
CA LEU A 146 13.89 -2.68 -8.98
C LEU A 146 13.02 -1.97 -10.02
N PRO A 147 12.09 -1.09 -9.59
CA PRO A 147 11.35 -0.24 -10.51
C PRO A 147 12.31 0.56 -11.42
N PRO A 148 12.00 0.73 -12.72
CA PRO A 148 12.90 1.41 -13.65
C PRO A 148 13.28 2.81 -13.17
N ARG A 149 14.58 3.12 -13.18
CA ARG A 149 15.06 4.42 -12.72
C ARG A 149 14.41 5.61 -13.44
N PRO A 150 14.22 5.60 -14.78
CA PRO A 150 13.53 6.70 -15.47
C PRO A 150 12.09 6.92 -14.99
N LEU A 151 11.39 5.83 -14.64
CA LEU A 151 10.05 5.89 -14.07
C LEU A 151 10.07 6.62 -12.71
N LEU A 152 10.99 6.22 -11.83
CA LEU A 152 11.13 6.82 -10.50
C LEU A 152 11.57 8.29 -10.55
N GLU A 153 12.47 8.66 -11.47
CA GLU A 153 12.92 10.05 -11.65
C GLU A 153 11.77 10.97 -12.07
N LYS A 154 10.93 10.50 -13.00
CA LYS A 154 9.73 11.21 -13.42
C LYS A 154 8.70 11.30 -12.28
N LEU A 155 8.43 10.19 -11.59
CA LEU A 155 7.49 10.15 -10.47
C LEU A 155 7.93 11.08 -9.34
N GLY A 156 9.20 11.02 -8.95
CA GLY A 156 9.76 11.86 -7.91
C GLY A 156 9.78 13.35 -8.27
N ARG A 157 9.95 13.71 -9.55
CA ARG A 157 9.79 15.10 -10.02
C ARG A 157 8.35 15.59 -9.82
N GLU A 158 7.37 14.80 -10.26
CA GLU A 158 5.96 15.22 -10.19
C GLU A 158 5.44 15.31 -8.75
N LEU A 159 5.76 14.32 -7.93
CA LEU A 159 5.36 14.32 -6.51
C LEU A 159 5.99 15.49 -5.75
N ARG A 160 7.26 15.81 -5.98
CA ARG A 160 7.90 17.00 -5.38
C ARG A 160 7.18 18.29 -5.80
N GLY A 161 6.85 18.43 -7.09
CA GLY A 161 6.17 19.60 -7.62
C GLY A 161 4.79 19.82 -7.00
N ARG A 162 4.02 18.73 -6.83
CA ARG A 162 2.65 18.79 -6.29
C ARG A 162 2.60 18.90 -4.77
N LEU A 163 3.41 18.12 -4.06
CA LEU A 163 3.42 18.09 -2.60
C LEU A 163 4.20 19.26 -1.99
N GLY A 164 5.03 19.95 -2.79
CA GLY A 164 5.94 20.99 -2.30
C GLY A 164 7.06 20.45 -1.39
N LEU A 165 7.23 19.13 -1.33
CA LEU A 165 8.20 18.46 -0.47
C LEU A 165 9.49 18.16 -1.22
N ARG A 166 10.60 18.03 -0.47
CA ARG A 166 11.90 17.61 -0.99
C ARG A 166 12.41 16.30 -0.41
N LEU A 167 11.88 15.89 0.73
CA LEU A 167 12.29 14.71 1.46
C LEU A 167 11.07 13.90 1.87
N PHE A 168 10.87 12.76 1.21
CA PHE A 168 9.80 11.82 1.52
C PHE A 168 10.17 10.45 1.00
N ASN A 169 9.43 9.43 1.42
CA ASN A 169 9.51 8.11 0.82
C ASN A 169 8.13 7.64 0.36
N ILE A 170 8.15 6.76 -0.63
CA ILE A 170 6.99 6.10 -1.20
C ILE A 170 7.16 4.62 -0.96
N ASP A 171 6.09 3.98 -0.48
CA ASP A 171 5.99 2.53 -0.39
C ASP A 171 5.28 2.04 -1.67
N MET A 172 6.04 1.32 -2.49
CA MET A 172 5.64 0.87 -3.82
C MET A 172 5.70 -0.66 -3.91
N ILE A 173 4.67 -1.27 -4.50
CA ILE A 173 4.64 -2.71 -4.80
C ILE A 173 4.51 -2.92 -6.31
N ARG A 174 4.92 -4.09 -6.80
CA ARG A 174 4.76 -4.50 -8.22
C ARG A 174 3.77 -5.65 -8.27
N GLU A 175 2.75 -5.54 -9.10
CA GLU A 175 1.73 -6.58 -9.26
C GLU A 175 2.33 -7.85 -9.86
N LEU A 176 2.05 -8.99 -9.22
CA LEU A 176 2.54 -10.29 -9.68
C LEU A 176 1.84 -10.70 -10.98
N GLY A 177 2.62 -11.05 -12.00
CA GLY A 177 2.10 -11.60 -13.26
C GLY A 177 1.62 -10.57 -14.29
N ALA A 178 1.64 -9.27 -13.95
CA ALA A 178 1.37 -8.19 -14.90
C ALA A 178 2.66 -7.62 -15.51
N ASN A 179 2.55 -7.05 -16.72
CA ASN A 179 3.62 -6.32 -17.42
C ASN A 179 3.94 -5.01 -16.67
N ASP A 180 4.82 -5.09 -15.67
CA ASP A 180 5.44 -3.94 -14.98
C ASP A 180 4.46 -2.88 -14.44
N ARG A 181 3.33 -3.33 -13.87
CA ARG A 181 2.42 -2.44 -13.14
C ARG A 181 2.84 -2.31 -11.67
N TYR A 182 3.01 -1.06 -11.24
CA TYR A 182 3.38 -0.66 -9.90
C TYR A 182 2.23 0.04 -9.19
N TYR A 183 2.15 -0.15 -7.88
CA TYR A 183 1.16 0.48 -7.03
C TYR A 183 1.83 1.24 -5.90
N ILE A 184 1.45 2.50 -5.73
CA ILE A 184 1.80 3.30 -4.54
C ILE A 184 0.78 2.96 -3.45
N ILE A 185 1.25 2.45 -2.32
CA ILE A 185 0.39 2.03 -1.20
C ILE A 185 0.50 2.94 0.01
N ASP A 186 1.58 3.71 0.14
CA ASP A 186 1.78 4.70 1.19
C ASP A 186 2.80 5.78 0.79
N ILE A 187 2.68 6.99 1.36
CA ILE A 187 3.67 8.07 1.25
C ILE A 187 3.95 8.61 2.64
N ASN A 188 5.22 8.57 3.03
CA ASN A 188 5.67 9.04 4.33
C ASN A 188 6.53 10.29 4.18
N TYR A 189 6.09 11.37 4.81
CA TYR A 189 6.84 12.61 4.89
C TYR A 189 7.89 12.50 5.98
N PHE A 190 9.10 12.97 5.69
CA PHE A 190 10.05 13.27 6.75
C PHE A 190 9.78 14.73 7.15
N PRO A 191 9.07 14.99 8.28
CA PRO A 191 9.03 16.35 8.79
C PRO A 191 10.47 16.83 8.97
N GLY A 192 10.72 18.08 8.58
CA GLY A 192 12.06 18.66 8.53
C GLY A 192 12.84 18.42 9.81
N VAL A 193 14.15 18.28 9.63
CA VAL A 193 15.18 18.44 10.66
C VAL A 193 14.83 19.59 11.61
#